data_AF-A0A8J2M930-F1
#
_entry.id   AF-A0A8J2M930-F1
#
_cell.length_a   1.000
_cell.length_b   1.000
_cell.length_c   1.000
_cell.angle_alpha   90.00
_cell.angle_beta   90.00
_cell.angle_gamma   90.00
#
_symmetry.space_group_name_H-M   'P 1'
#
loop_
_entity.id
_entity.type
_entity.pdbx_description
1 polymer ?
#
loop_
_entity_poly.entity_id
_entity_poly.type
_entity_poly.pdbx_seq_one_letter_code
_entity_poly.pdbx_strand_id
1 'polypeptide(L)'
;MVMCCTRAIQKLFPFVVASESLYIPMYRTIAISQCLFTDRYYTKKHEWVIIEGNTAVVGISDFAQASYGDIVYAELPEVGKELHAGDSVGAVESVKAASDIYSPISGTVTEKNIEVENTPSLINKSALDKGWLFKLKVKDANELKELMNEAAYEAFKKMEEQEAVI
;
A
#
# COMPACT_ATOMS: atom_id res chain seq x y z
N MET A 1 -42.54 -37.46 -44.89
CA MET A 1 -43.62 -38.41 -44.53
C MET A 1 -42.97 -39.70 -44.06
N VAL A 2 -42.89 -39.84 -42.72
CA VAL A 2 -42.93 -41.04 -41.88
C VAL A 2 -42.33 -42.37 -42.42
N MET A 3 -41.13 -42.70 -41.91
CA MET A 3 -40.83 -43.85 -41.03
C MET A 3 -41.08 -45.29 -41.51
N CYS A 4 -40.05 -46.15 -41.43
CA CYS A 4 -40.25 -47.53 -40.94
C CYS A 4 -38.95 -48.16 -40.36
N CYS A 5 -39.03 -48.43 -39.05
CA CYS A 5 -38.34 -49.43 -38.23
C CYS A 5 -37.96 -50.75 -38.97
N THR A 6 -37.01 -51.62 -38.55
CA THR A 6 -36.74 -52.14 -37.20
C THR A 6 -35.51 -53.08 -37.19
N ARG A 7 -34.75 -53.04 -36.08
CA ARG A 7 -34.02 -54.11 -35.36
C ARG A 7 -33.49 -55.36 -36.11
N ALA A 8 -32.19 -55.63 -35.96
CA ALA A 8 -31.69 -56.95 -35.53
C ALA A 8 -30.28 -56.83 -34.92
N ILE A 9 -30.04 -57.67 -33.93
CA ILE A 9 -28.98 -57.64 -32.92
C ILE A 9 -27.96 -58.77 -33.23
N GLN A 10 -26.69 -58.58 -32.82
CA GLN A 10 -25.84 -59.50 -32.03
C GLN A 10 -24.41 -59.83 -32.54
N LYS A 11 -23.46 -59.53 -31.61
CA LYS A 11 -22.13 -60.10 -31.31
C LYS A 11 -20.96 -59.67 -32.20
N LEU A 12 -20.08 -58.75 -31.80
CA LEU A 12 -19.14 -58.69 -30.66
C LEU A 12 -17.89 -59.58 -30.77
N PHE A 13 -16.81 -58.86 -31.12
CA PHE A 13 -15.39 -58.97 -30.75
C PHE A 13 -14.52 -60.04 -31.41
N PRO A 14 -13.17 -59.84 -31.43
CA PRO A 14 -12.38 -58.65 -31.05
C PRO A 14 -11.55 -58.13 -32.24
N PHE A 15 -10.89 -56.97 -32.12
CA PHE A 15 -9.45 -56.85 -32.41
C PHE A 15 -8.99 -55.38 -32.34
N VAL A 16 -8.00 -55.18 -31.46
CA VAL A 16 -6.98 -54.14 -31.47
C VAL A 16 -7.32 -52.75 -30.93
N VAL A 17 -6.81 -52.59 -29.71
CA VAL A 17 -6.33 -51.39 -29.03
C VAL A 17 -5.51 -50.51 -29.99
N ALA A 18 -6.02 -49.32 -30.30
CA ALA A 18 -5.17 -48.20 -30.68
C ALA A 18 -5.07 -47.31 -29.44
N SER A 19 -3.88 -47.36 -28.83
CA SER A 19 -3.51 -46.61 -27.63
C SER A 19 -3.74 -45.12 -27.82
N GLU A 20 -4.48 -44.53 -26.88
CA GLU A 20 -4.47 -43.11 -26.63
C GLU A 20 -3.04 -42.67 -26.28
N SER A 21 -2.48 -41.78 -27.09
CA SER A 21 -1.36 -40.95 -26.66
C SER A 21 -1.76 -39.50 -26.91
N LEU A 22 -2.61 -38.99 -26.01
CA LEU A 22 -2.81 -37.56 -25.88
C LEU A 22 -1.58 -36.99 -25.18
N TYR A 23 -0.61 -36.62 -26.00
CA TYR A 23 0.56 -35.87 -25.57
C TYR A 23 0.10 -34.45 -25.23
N ILE A 24 -0.24 -34.21 -23.96
CA ILE A 24 -0.52 -32.86 -23.45
C ILE A 24 0.84 -32.24 -23.09
N PRO A 25 1.36 -31.25 -23.84
CA PRO A 25 2.51 -30.49 -23.38
C PRO A 25 2.11 -29.77 -22.09
N MET A 26 2.74 -30.18 -20.99
CA MET A 26 2.68 -29.48 -19.71
C MET A 26 3.43 -28.16 -19.87
N TYR A 27 2.78 -27.16 -20.46
CA TYR A 27 3.26 -25.79 -20.38
C TYR A 27 3.18 -25.39 -18.90
N ARG A 28 4.34 -25.30 -18.26
CA ARG A 28 4.49 -24.75 -16.92
C ARG A 28 4.10 -23.28 -17.02
N THR A 29 2.84 -22.96 -16.74
CA THR A 29 2.38 -21.58 -16.66
C THR A 29 3.16 -20.92 -15.54
N ILE A 30 4.10 -20.04 -15.90
CA ILE A 30 4.72 -19.14 -14.94
C ILE A 30 3.61 -18.15 -14.57
N ALA A 31 2.90 -18.44 -13.48
CA ALA A 31 2.14 -17.42 -12.80
C ALA A 31 3.19 -16.45 -12.25
N ILE A 32 3.45 -15.37 -12.99
CA ILE A 32 4.01 -14.15 -12.41
C ILE A 32 2.95 -13.71 -11.42
N SER A 33 3.10 -14.17 -10.18
CA SER A 33 2.36 -13.66 -9.05
C SER A 33 2.72 -12.18 -9.02
N GLN A 34 1.85 -11.34 -9.58
CA GLN A 34 1.89 -9.91 -9.35
C GLN A 34 1.68 -9.76 -7.85
N CYS A 35 2.79 -9.76 -7.13
CA CYS A 35 2.83 -9.23 -5.79
C CYS A 35 2.39 -7.78 -5.97
N LEU A 36 1.18 -7.45 -5.52
CA LEU A 36 0.70 -6.09 -5.42
C LEU A 36 1.62 -5.39 -4.40
N PHE A 37 2.78 -4.95 -4.87
CA PHE A 37 3.65 -4.10 -4.10
C PHE A 37 3.01 -2.72 -4.15
N THR A 38 2.38 -2.33 -3.05
CA THR A 38 1.86 -0.98 -2.92
C THR A 38 3.04 -0.05 -2.80
N ASP A 39 3.27 0.79 -3.82
CA ASP A 39 4.38 1.73 -3.83
C ASP A 39 4.18 2.80 -2.75
N ARG A 40 5.16 2.89 -1.84
CA ARG A 40 5.22 3.89 -0.78
C ARG A 40 6.24 4.97 -1.16
N TYR A 41 5.81 6.22 -1.02
CA TYR A 41 6.64 7.39 -1.26
C TYR A 41 6.87 8.14 0.04
N TYR A 42 7.96 8.90 0.11
CA TYR A 42 8.41 9.58 1.31
C TYR A 42 8.75 11.04 1.03
N THR A 43 8.50 11.88 2.01
CA THR A 43 8.96 13.26 2.05
C THR A 43 10.33 13.35 2.72
N LYS A 44 10.97 14.52 2.61
CA LYS A 44 12.19 14.84 3.38
C LYS A 44 11.93 15.07 4.86
N LYS A 45 10.66 15.18 5.28
CA LYS A 45 10.25 15.35 6.67
C LYS A 45 9.77 14.04 7.31
N HIS A 46 10.10 12.91 6.65
CA HIS A 46 9.82 11.56 7.14
C HIS A 46 8.34 11.19 7.22
N GLU A 47 7.47 11.86 6.49
CA GLU A 47 6.12 11.36 6.21
C GLU A 47 6.14 10.41 5.02
N TRP A 48 5.23 9.44 5.03
CA TRP A 48 5.02 8.52 3.92
C TRP A 48 3.61 8.68 3.34
N VAL A 49 3.48 8.36 2.05
CA VAL A 49 2.21 8.26 1.35
C VAL A 49 2.12 6.98 0.54
N ILE A 50 0.98 6.32 0.62
CA ILE A 50 0.59 5.17 -0.18
C ILE A 50 -0.60 5.57 -1.05
N ILE A 51 -0.60 5.17 -2.33
CA ILE A 51 -1.71 5.43 -3.24
C ILE A 51 -2.53 4.16 -3.46
N GLU A 52 -3.80 4.22 -3.06
CA GLU A 52 -4.82 3.19 -3.24
C GLU A 52 -5.89 3.72 -4.19
N GLY A 53 -5.66 3.58 -5.50
CA GLY A 53 -6.55 4.12 -6.53
C GLY A 53 -6.55 5.65 -6.52
N ASN A 54 -7.63 6.26 -6.03
CA ASN A 54 -7.76 7.73 -5.91
C ASN A 54 -7.64 8.22 -4.47
N THR A 55 -7.30 7.33 -3.54
CA THR A 55 -7.11 7.63 -2.13
C THR A 55 -5.62 7.55 -1.79
N ALA A 56 -5.12 8.58 -1.13
CA ALA A 56 -3.77 8.60 -0.58
C ALA A 56 -3.85 8.37 0.94
N VAL A 57 -3.11 7.40 1.45
CA VAL A 57 -2.98 7.13 2.88
C VAL A 57 -1.66 7.72 3.35
N VAL A 58 -1.70 8.56 4.39
CA VAL A 58 -0.53 9.29 4.90
C VAL A 58 -0.21 8.87 6.32
N GLY A 59 1.08 8.79 6.66
CA GLY A 59 1.56 8.61 8.02
C GLY A 59 3.01 9.07 8.22
N ILE A 60 3.58 8.83 9.40
CA ILE A 60 5.00 9.06 9.66
C ILE A 60 5.80 7.76 9.58
N SER A 61 7.05 7.86 9.14
CA SER A 61 7.92 6.69 8.99
C SER A 61 8.38 6.12 10.33
N ASP A 62 8.88 4.88 10.30
CA ASP A 62 9.46 4.23 11.46
C ASP A 62 10.68 5.00 12.02
N PHE A 63 11.47 5.62 11.13
CA PHE A 63 12.60 6.45 11.51
C PHE A 63 12.17 7.70 12.31
N ALA A 64 11.08 8.34 11.90
CA ALA A 64 10.55 9.52 12.60
C ALA A 64 10.07 9.17 14.02
N GLN A 65 9.22 8.14 14.14
CA GLN A 65 8.69 7.75 15.45
C GLN A 65 9.82 7.31 16.41
N ALA A 66 10.83 6.61 15.91
CA ALA A 66 11.97 6.18 16.73
C ALA A 66 12.76 7.38 17.28
N SER A 67 12.91 8.43 16.47
CA SER A 67 13.58 9.68 16.85
C SER A 67 12.78 10.49 17.87
N TYR A 68 11.45 10.46 17.79
CA TYR A 68 10.56 11.14 18.74
C TYR A 68 10.45 10.38 20.07
N GLY A 69 10.64 9.06 20.06
CA GLY A 69 10.42 8.22 21.24
C GLY A 69 8.92 8.01 21.51
N ASP A 70 8.54 7.89 22.78
CA ASP A 70 7.17 7.55 23.14
C ASP A 70 6.20 8.69 22.81
N ILE A 71 5.34 8.46 21.83
CA ILE A 71 4.34 9.40 21.36
C ILE A 71 3.14 9.38 22.31
N VAL A 72 2.77 10.55 22.80
CA VAL A 72 1.73 10.74 23.82
C VAL A 72 0.54 11.55 23.32
N TYR A 73 0.69 12.24 22.18
CA TYR A 73 -0.37 13.05 21.60
C TYR A 73 -0.25 13.11 20.07
N ALA A 74 -1.40 13.18 19.39
CA ALA A 74 -1.50 13.36 17.95
C ALA A 74 -2.73 14.23 17.64
N GLU A 75 -2.52 15.28 16.86
CA GLU A 75 -3.56 16.15 16.29
C GLU A 75 -3.62 15.90 14.78
N LEU A 76 -4.80 15.56 14.28
CA LEU A 76 -5.03 15.19 12.88
C LEU A 76 -5.92 16.22 12.18
N PRO A 77 -5.82 16.37 10.85
CA PRO A 77 -6.68 17.30 10.14
C PRO A 77 -8.14 16.83 10.12
N GLU A 78 -9.05 17.81 10.13
CA GLU A 78 -10.48 17.56 10.03
C GLU A 78 -10.90 17.05 8.64
N VAL A 79 -11.88 16.15 8.63
CA VAL A 79 -12.45 15.59 7.41
C VAL A 79 -13.14 16.69 6.60
N GLY A 80 -12.91 16.71 5.28
CA GLY A 80 -13.43 17.72 4.36
C GLY A 80 -12.52 18.93 4.16
N LYS A 81 -11.42 19.06 4.91
CA LYS A 81 -10.43 20.11 4.69
C LYS A 81 -9.71 19.92 3.36
N GLU A 82 -9.58 20.99 2.57
CA GLU A 82 -8.67 21.03 1.42
C GLU A 82 -7.25 21.34 1.88
N LEU A 83 -6.29 20.57 1.36
CA LEU A 83 -4.88 20.64 1.69
C LEU A 83 -4.06 20.82 0.40
N HIS A 84 -3.01 21.61 0.48
CA HIS A 84 -1.96 21.71 -0.52
C HIS A 84 -0.72 20.93 -0.07
N ALA A 85 0.06 20.46 -1.05
CA ALA A 85 1.36 19.85 -0.76
C ALA A 85 2.24 20.81 0.06
N GLY A 86 2.79 20.31 1.17
CA GLY A 86 3.61 21.09 2.10
C GLY A 86 2.83 21.91 3.15
N ASP A 87 1.49 21.88 3.16
CA ASP A 87 0.70 22.49 4.24
C ASP A 87 0.95 21.76 5.57
N SER A 88 1.04 22.50 6.67
CA SER A 88 0.96 21.92 8.02
C SER A 88 -0.50 21.58 8.35
N VAL A 89 -0.74 20.34 8.77
CA VAL A 89 -2.09 19.78 8.89
C VAL A 89 -2.43 19.29 10.29
N GLY A 90 -1.44 19.21 11.17
CA GLY A 90 -1.56 18.69 12.52
C GLY A 90 -0.18 18.56 13.16
N ALA A 91 -0.10 17.85 14.28
CA ALA A 91 1.14 17.67 15.03
C ALA A 91 1.16 16.32 15.75
N VAL A 92 2.36 15.82 16.00
CA VAL A 92 2.61 14.66 16.86
C VAL A 92 3.56 15.09 17.97
N GLU A 93 3.20 14.78 19.21
CA GLU A 93 4.00 15.12 20.38
C GLU A 93 4.38 13.87 21.18
N SER A 94 5.60 13.92 21.68
CA SER A 94 6.23 12.91 22.52
C SER A 94 6.86 13.59 23.73
N VAL A 95 7.43 12.78 24.64
CA VAL A 95 8.18 13.31 25.78
C VAL A 95 9.54 13.92 25.39
N LYS A 96 9.98 13.77 24.13
CA LYS A 96 11.29 14.24 23.66
C LYS A 96 11.20 15.31 22.56
N ALA A 97 10.13 15.30 21.78
CA ALA A 97 9.96 16.14 20.60
C ALA A 97 8.48 16.45 20.35
N ALA A 98 8.24 17.60 19.74
CA ALA A 98 6.98 17.96 19.10
C ALA A 98 7.27 18.25 17.63
N SER A 99 6.55 17.60 16.72
CA SER A 99 6.73 17.78 15.28
C SER A 99 5.39 18.05 14.62
N ASP A 100 5.35 19.10 13.81
CA ASP A 100 4.25 19.32 12.87
C ASP A 100 4.22 18.20 11.83
N ILE A 101 3.02 17.89 11.34
CA ILE A 101 2.77 16.96 10.26
C ILE A 101 2.43 17.75 9.00
N TYR A 102 3.07 17.41 7.89
CA TYR A 102 2.86 18.07 6.62
C TYR A 102 2.13 17.18 5.60
N SER A 103 1.31 17.78 4.74
CA SER A 103 0.67 17.04 3.66
C SER A 103 1.68 16.73 2.55
N PRO A 104 1.92 15.46 2.18
CA PRO A 104 2.87 15.11 1.13
C PRO A 104 2.38 15.51 -0.27
N ILE A 105 1.06 15.57 -0.47
CA ILE A 105 0.42 15.94 -1.73
C ILE A 105 -0.85 16.75 -1.47
N SER A 106 -1.34 17.42 -2.50
CA SER A 106 -2.57 18.21 -2.52
C SER A 106 -3.81 17.31 -2.63
N GLY A 107 -4.83 17.60 -1.82
CA GLY A 107 -6.05 16.78 -1.79
C GLY A 107 -7.11 17.27 -0.81
N THR A 108 -8.18 16.50 -0.69
CA THR A 108 -9.23 16.74 0.32
C THR A 108 -9.21 15.61 1.33
N VAL A 109 -9.20 15.91 2.63
CA VAL A 109 -9.21 14.90 3.68
C VAL A 109 -10.52 14.12 3.65
N THR A 110 -10.45 12.82 3.48
CA THR A 110 -11.62 11.92 3.44
C THR A 110 -11.83 11.17 4.75
N GLU A 111 -10.76 10.92 5.50
CA GLU A 111 -10.78 10.11 6.71
C GLU A 111 -9.61 10.51 7.62
N LYS A 112 -9.83 10.49 8.94
CA LYS A 112 -8.77 10.61 9.96
C LYS A 112 -8.77 9.39 10.87
N ASN A 113 -7.60 8.98 11.35
CA ASN A 113 -7.47 7.82 12.23
C ASN A 113 -7.77 8.18 13.69
N ILE A 114 -9.05 8.05 14.07
CA ILE A 114 -9.52 8.32 15.43
C ILE A 114 -8.86 7.37 16.46
N GLU A 115 -8.43 6.18 16.05
CA GLU A 115 -7.70 5.26 16.95
C GLU A 115 -6.35 5.85 17.36
N VAL A 116 -5.65 6.55 16.45
CA VAL A 116 -4.39 7.23 16.75
C VAL A 116 -4.60 8.43 17.67
N GLU A 117 -5.65 9.24 17.46
CA GLU A 117 -5.96 10.35 18.38
C GLU A 117 -6.23 9.85 19.81
N ASN A 118 -6.94 8.72 19.94
CA ASN A 118 -7.24 8.13 21.25
C ASN A 118 -6.09 7.33 21.84
N THR A 119 -5.24 6.72 21.02
CA THR A 119 -4.10 5.89 21.43
C THR A 119 -2.86 6.22 20.59
N PRO A 120 -2.18 7.35 20.88
CA PRO A 120 -1.06 7.82 20.07
C PRO A 120 0.13 6.85 19.99
N SER A 121 0.32 6.02 21.02
CA SER A 121 1.32 4.93 21.03
C SER A 121 1.18 3.90 19.90
N LEU A 122 0.04 3.89 19.19
CA LEU A 122 -0.14 3.06 18.00
C LEU A 122 0.86 3.41 16.89
N ILE A 123 1.24 4.68 16.79
CA ILE A 123 2.27 5.15 15.84
C ILE A 123 3.60 4.47 16.14
N ASN A 124 4.02 4.38 17.41
CA ASN A 124 5.26 3.69 17.78
C ASN A 124 5.23 2.19 17.49
N LYS A 125 4.06 1.55 17.60
CA LYS A 125 3.91 0.09 17.42
C LYS A 125 3.77 -0.33 15.96
N SER A 126 3.22 0.52 15.11
CA SER A 126 2.78 0.15 13.77
C SER A 126 2.74 1.35 12.82
N ALA A 127 3.82 2.14 12.76
CA ALA A 127 3.92 3.38 11.98
C ALA A 127 3.51 3.23 10.51
N LEU A 128 3.83 2.08 9.89
CA LEU A 128 3.62 1.84 8.47
C LEU A 128 2.30 1.14 8.14
N ASP A 129 1.59 0.62 9.14
CA ASP A 129 0.32 -0.11 8.98
C ASP A 129 -0.81 0.57 9.75
N LYS A 130 -1.01 0.27 11.04
CA LYS A 130 -2.15 0.76 11.84
C LYS A 130 -1.99 2.22 12.29
N GLY A 131 -0.76 2.74 12.27
CA GLY A 131 -0.41 4.10 12.65
C GLY A 131 -0.54 5.13 11.52
N TRP A 132 -1.28 4.82 10.45
CA TRP A 132 -1.66 5.82 9.45
C TRP A 132 -2.42 6.97 10.12
N LEU A 133 -2.22 8.20 9.65
CA LEU A 133 -2.76 9.40 10.28
C LEU A 133 -4.06 9.83 9.61
N PHE A 134 -4.04 10.08 8.30
CA PHE A 134 -5.21 10.54 7.57
C PHE A 134 -5.18 10.06 6.12
N LYS A 135 -6.35 10.11 5.46
CA LYS A 135 -6.50 9.80 4.05
C LYS A 135 -6.98 11.01 3.26
N LEU A 136 -6.49 11.11 2.04
CA LEU A 136 -6.79 12.19 1.09
C LEU A 136 -7.45 11.62 -0.15
N LYS A 137 -8.35 12.38 -0.74
CA LYS A 137 -8.68 12.28 -2.16
C LYS A 137 -7.62 13.05 -2.96
N VAL A 138 -6.87 12.36 -3.80
CA VAL A 138 -5.78 12.95 -4.61
C VAL A 138 -6.35 13.99 -5.58
N LYS A 139 -5.75 15.19 -5.62
CA LYS A 139 -6.11 16.27 -6.55
C LYS A 139 -5.13 16.37 -7.73
N ASP A 140 -3.83 16.21 -7.46
CA ASP A 140 -2.79 16.17 -8.49
C ASP A 140 -1.85 14.98 -8.26
N ALA A 141 -1.84 14.02 -9.19
CA ALA A 141 -0.98 12.85 -9.10
C ALA A 141 0.47 13.14 -9.53
N ASN A 142 0.76 14.30 -10.14
CA ASN A 142 2.11 14.63 -10.58
C ASN A 142 3.05 14.95 -9.42
N GLU A 143 2.52 15.41 -8.30
CA GLU A 143 3.28 15.73 -7.08
C GLU A 143 4.02 14.49 -6.52
N LEU A 144 3.55 13.28 -6.81
CA LEU A 144 4.23 12.03 -6.43
C LEU A 144 5.62 11.89 -7.04
N LYS A 145 5.88 12.51 -8.19
CA LYS A 145 7.20 12.48 -8.85
C LYS A 145 8.26 13.26 -8.09
N GLU A 146 7.84 14.18 -7.22
CA GLU A 146 8.73 14.99 -6.38
C GLU A 146 9.12 14.26 -5.07
N LEU A 147 8.42 13.17 -4.75
CA LEU A 147 8.64 12.37 -3.55
C LEU A 147 9.71 11.31 -3.78
N MET A 148 10.31 10.86 -2.68
CA MET A 148 11.31 9.81 -2.67
C MET A 148 10.62 8.44 -2.68
N ASN A 149 11.11 7.51 -3.48
CA ASN A 149 10.76 6.10 -3.33
C ASN A 149 11.53 5.48 -2.17
N GLU A 150 11.20 4.23 -1.81
CA GLU A 150 11.84 3.48 -0.73
C GLU A 150 13.38 3.50 -0.82
N ALA A 151 13.95 3.23 -2.01
CA ALA A 151 15.39 3.19 -2.19
C ALA A 151 16.07 4.55 -1.99
N ALA A 152 15.46 5.62 -2.49
CA ALA A 152 15.93 6.99 -2.30
C ALA A 152 15.83 7.41 -0.82
N TYR A 153 14.75 7.03 -0.13
CA TYR A 153 14.54 7.31 1.28
C TYR A 153 15.56 6.59 2.18
N GLU A 154 15.86 5.32 1.87
CA GLU A 154 16.92 4.57 2.57
C GLU A 154 18.31 5.21 2.43
N ALA A 155 18.62 5.75 1.25
CA ALA A 155 19.86 6.49 1.06
C ALA A 155 19.86 7.81 1.85
N PHE A 156 18.73 8.52 1.85
CA PHE A 156 18.54 9.78 2.59
C PHE A 156 18.73 9.60 4.10
N LYS A 157 18.08 8.61 4.72
CA LYS A 157 18.24 8.30 6.16
C LYS A 157 19.71 8.05 6.54
N LYS A 158 20.44 7.28 5.74
CA LYS A 158 21.85 6.98 5.99
C LYS A 158 22.74 8.22 5.91
N MET A 159 22.40 9.18 5.05
CA MET A 159 23.12 10.44 4.97
C MET A 159 22.87 11.29 6.21
N GLU A 160 21.63 11.40 6.68
CA GLU A 160 21.30 12.14 7.91
C GLU A 160 21.92 11.50 9.17
N GLU A 161 21.89 10.17 9.29
CA GLU A 161 22.54 9.46 10.39
C GLU A 161 24.06 9.73 10.44
N GLN A 162 24.71 9.87 9.28
CA GLN A 162 26.14 10.17 9.21
C GLN A 162 26.46 11.62 9.56
N GLU A 163 25.55 12.55 9.27
CA GLU A 163 25.69 13.96 9.66
C GLU A 163 25.52 14.14 11.17
N ALA A 164 24.63 13.37 11.81
CA ALA A 164 24.39 13.44 13.26
C ALA A 164 25.56 12.93 14.13
N VAL A 165 26.60 12.33 13.54
CA VAL A 165 27.75 11.73 14.25
C VAL A 165 29.00 12.62 14.20
N ILE A 166 28.96 13.72 13.44
CA ILE A 166 30.06 14.69 13.28
C ILE A 166 29.86 15.87 14.22
#